data_AF-A0A918VRB5-F1
#
_entry.id   AF-A0A918VRB5-F1
#
_cell.length_a   1.000
_cell.length_b   1.000
_cell.length_c   1.000
_cell.angle_alpha   90.00
_cell.angle_beta   90.00
_cell.angle_gamma   90.00
#
_symmetry.space_group_name_H-M   'P 1'
#
loop_
_entity.id
_entity.type
_entity.pdbx_description
1 polymer ?
#
loop_
_entity_poly.entity_id
_entity_poly.type
_entity_poly.pdbx_seq_one_letter_code
_entity_poly.pdbx_strand_id
1 'polypeptide(L)'
;MNDLRSTLHYRACVERRRQFSLSGYPSFADVGLEGEWTTPYHISGCSGFGPVLLSYNYLDAPSAIAYRDELLKHGFIATMPFNRVLNMALLRLKRSRRDLYLTHTFHLLPQTRSQTIPTTAIDASFEAVARYEIGSRHVVALGKAAARVCRRHGLPHTPVTHLSARGVGFEKKAEWLAEAIRVAEQRTT
;
A
#
# COMPACT_ATOMS: atom_id res chain seq x y z
N MET A 1 4.23 21.40 -7.28
CA MET A 1 4.44 20.46 -6.15
C MET A 1 5.63 19.59 -6.52
N ASN A 2 6.63 19.48 -5.64
CA ASN A 2 7.78 18.59 -5.87
C ASN A 2 7.29 17.14 -5.95
N ASP A 3 7.66 16.46 -7.03
CA ASP A 3 7.45 15.03 -7.16
C ASP A 3 8.27 14.32 -6.08
N LEU A 4 7.61 13.67 -5.11
CA LEU A 4 8.29 12.93 -4.03
C LEU A 4 9.32 11.95 -4.60
N ARG A 5 9.06 11.40 -5.79
CA ARG A 5 9.89 10.39 -6.45
C ARG A 5 11.25 10.92 -6.90
N SER A 6 11.41 12.23 -7.06
CA SER A 6 12.70 12.83 -7.41
C SER A 6 13.59 13.08 -6.19
N THR A 7 13.06 12.92 -4.98
CA THR A 7 13.82 13.16 -3.74
C THR A 7 14.84 12.06 -3.47
N LEU A 8 15.98 12.43 -2.89
CA LEU A 8 17.01 11.47 -2.45
C LEU A 8 16.43 10.46 -1.45
N HIS A 9 15.54 10.90 -0.56
CA HIS A 9 14.87 10.04 0.40
C HIS A 9 14.04 8.94 -0.27
N TYR A 10 13.23 9.29 -1.28
CA TYR A 10 12.43 8.28 -1.96
C TYR A 10 13.27 7.30 -2.75
N ARG A 11 14.34 7.76 -3.44
CA ARG A 11 15.29 6.87 -4.11
C ARG A 11 15.93 5.85 -3.15
N ALA A 12 16.26 6.28 -1.93
CA ALA A 12 16.77 5.39 -0.89
C ALA A 12 15.71 4.33 -0.46
N CYS A 13 14.42 4.69 -0.45
CA CYS A 13 13.34 3.73 -0.19
C CYS A 13 13.21 2.69 -1.32
N VAL A 14 13.31 3.11 -2.58
CA VAL A 14 13.33 2.19 -3.74
C VAL A 14 14.51 1.24 -3.64
N GLU A 15 15.69 1.73 -3.30
CA GLU A 15 16.89 0.89 -3.17
C GLU A 15 16.75 -0.13 -2.03
N ARG A 16 16.23 0.27 -0.87
CA ARG A 16 15.89 -0.66 0.22
C ARG A 16 14.96 -1.77 -0.23
N ARG A 17 13.95 -1.43 -1.04
CA ARG A 17 12.98 -2.38 -1.59
C ARG A 17 13.62 -3.34 -2.60
N ARG A 18 14.63 -2.91 -3.36
CA ARG A 18 15.43 -3.77 -4.26
C ARG A 18 16.33 -4.72 -3.48
N GLN A 19 16.91 -4.26 -2.39
CA GLN A 19 17.82 -5.04 -1.55
C GLN A 19 17.09 -6.04 -0.65
N PHE A 20 15.85 -5.74 -0.26
CA PHE A 20 15.06 -6.64 0.57
C PHE A 20 14.71 -7.93 -0.18
N SER A 21 15.16 -9.05 0.36
CA SER A 21 14.85 -10.39 -0.13
C SER A 21 14.50 -11.31 1.02
N LEU A 22 13.67 -12.31 0.73
CA LEU A 22 13.29 -13.33 1.69
C LEU A 22 13.03 -14.63 0.95
N SER A 23 13.67 -15.72 1.38
CA SER A 23 13.52 -17.03 0.75
C SER A 23 12.04 -17.44 0.67
N GLY A 24 11.64 -17.95 -0.50
CA GLY A 24 10.27 -18.38 -0.79
C GLY A 24 9.34 -17.29 -1.33
N TYR A 25 9.78 -16.02 -1.40
CA TYR A 25 8.97 -14.91 -1.90
C TYR A 25 9.69 -14.17 -3.04
N PRO A 26 9.21 -14.27 -4.30
CA PRO A 26 9.77 -13.49 -5.39
C PRO A 26 9.60 -11.98 -5.17
N SER A 27 10.59 -11.22 -5.62
CA SER A 27 10.55 -9.77 -5.73
C SER A 27 9.78 -9.31 -6.97
N PHE A 28 9.57 -8.01 -7.10
CA PHE A 28 9.03 -7.44 -8.34
C PHE A 28 9.97 -7.64 -9.53
N ALA A 29 11.29 -7.60 -9.33
CA ALA A 29 12.27 -7.87 -10.37
C ALA A 29 12.17 -9.30 -10.90
N ASP A 30 11.97 -10.28 -10.01
CA ASP A 30 11.87 -11.70 -10.38
C ASP A 30 10.69 -12.00 -11.30
N VAL A 31 9.63 -11.18 -11.26
CA VAL A 31 8.45 -11.31 -12.13
C VAL A 31 8.41 -10.29 -13.27
N GLY A 32 9.49 -9.54 -13.48
CA GLY A 32 9.59 -8.51 -14.52
C GLY A 32 8.71 -7.27 -14.27
N LEU A 33 8.33 -7.00 -13.03
CA LEU A 33 7.55 -5.82 -12.60
C LEU A 33 8.46 -4.78 -11.90
N GLU A 34 9.74 -4.70 -12.25
CA GLU A 34 10.66 -3.75 -11.61
C GLU A 34 10.36 -2.29 -12.02
N GLY A 35 10.60 -1.33 -11.11
CA GLY A 35 10.42 0.09 -11.41
C GLY A 35 11.02 1.03 -10.37
N GLU A 36 11.00 2.33 -10.67
CA GLU A 36 11.47 3.42 -9.78
C GLU A 36 10.44 3.76 -8.70
N TRP A 37 9.97 2.72 -8.02
CA TRP A 37 9.00 2.78 -6.95
C TRP A 37 9.21 1.62 -5.96
N THR A 38 8.58 1.73 -4.80
CA THR A 38 8.57 0.68 -3.76
C THR A 38 7.36 -0.26 -3.90
N THR A 39 6.24 0.25 -4.41
CA THR A 39 5.09 -0.51 -4.88
C THR A 39 4.58 0.07 -6.21
N PRO A 40 4.04 -0.74 -7.15
CA PRO A 40 3.51 -0.20 -8.40
C PRO A 40 2.44 0.87 -8.16
N TYR A 41 1.71 0.82 -7.04
CA TYR A 41 0.73 1.86 -6.68
C TYR A 41 1.29 3.28 -6.70
N HIS A 42 2.59 3.48 -6.47
CA HIS A 42 3.21 4.79 -6.48
C HIS A 42 3.29 5.43 -7.88
N ILE A 43 2.93 4.70 -8.95
CA ILE A 43 2.64 5.29 -10.25
C ILE A 43 1.45 6.27 -10.16
N SER A 44 0.43 5.94 -9.35
CA SER A 44 -0.80 6.73 -9.23
C SER A 44 -1.08 7.34 -7.86
N GLY A 45 -0.44 6.86 -6.78
CA GLY A 45 -0.64 7.35 -5.41
C GLY A 45 0.63 7.37 -4.58
N CYS A 46 1.45 8.41 -4.78
CA CYS A 46 2.76 8.61 -4.13
C CYS A 46 2.87 10.03 -3.51
N SER A 47 1.81 10.53 -2.88
CA SER A 47 1.80 11.88 -2.30
C SER A 47 2.70 11.99 -1.05
N GLY A 48 3.70 12.87 -1.09
CA GLY A 48 4.55 13.16 0.06
C GLY A 48 3.81 13.80 1.25
N PHE A 49 2.67 14.43 0.98
CA PHE A 49 1.89 15.18 1.97
C PHE A 49 0.48 14.62 2.20
N GLY A 50 0.09 13.62 1.42
CA GLY A 50 -1.22 13.00 1.50
C GLY A 50 -1.45 12.17 2.76
N PRO A 51 -2.66 11.63 2.97
CA PRO A 51 -2.87 10.58 3.95
C PRO A 51 -2.16 9.28 3.51
N VAL A 52 -1.56 8.59 4.48
CA VAL A 52 -0.90 7.30 4.26
C VAL A 52 -1.89 6.16 4.43
N LEU A 53 -2.04 5.34 3.40
CA LEU A 53 -2.79 4.10 3.42
C LEU A 53 -1.80 2.94 3.46
N LEU A 54 -1.92 2.09 4.49
CA LEU A 54 -1.10 0.89 4.63
C LEU A 54 -1.98 -0.34 4.46
N SER A 55 -1.74 -1.13 3.41
CA SER A 55 -2.39 -2.44 3.23
C SER A 55 -1.46 -3.58 3.59
N TYR A 56 -2.00 -4.78 3.74
CA TYR A 56 -1.21 -5.97 4.05
C TYR A 56 -0.23 -6.30 2.91
N ASN A 57 -0.81 -6.64 1.77
CA ASN A 57 -0.22 -6.80 0.45
C ASN A 57 -1.38 -6.70 -0.56
N TYR A 58 -1.11 -6.56 -1.85
CA TYR A 58 -2.18 -6.55 -2.86
C TYR A 58 -1.93 -7.42 -4.08
N LEU A 59 -0.71 -7.94 -4.26
CA LEU A 59 -0.34 -8.83 -5.34
C LEU A 59 0.23 -10.14 -4.79
N ASP A 60 -0.04 -11.21 -5.50
CA ASP A 60 0.73 -12.45 -5.50
C ASP A 60 1.53 -12.53 -6.81
N ALA A 61 2.47 -13.46 -6.89
CA ALA A 61 3.33 -13.61 -8.07
C ALA A 61 2.53 -13.92 -9.35
N PRO A 62 1.53 -14.84 -9.34
CA PRO A 62 0.72 -15.10 -10.53
C PRO A 62 -0.02 -13.87 -11.05
N SER A 63 -0.60 -13.05 -10.17
CA SER A 63 -1.31 -11.83 -10.57
C SER A 63 -0.33 -10.76 -11.07
N ALA A 64 0.84 -10.63 -10.45
CA ALA A 64 1.87 -9.70 -10.93
C ALA A 64 2.33 -10.02 -12.36
N ILE A 65 2.48 -11.31 -12.67
CA ILE A 65 2.81 -11.78 -14.02
C ILE A 65 1.64 -11.55 -14.98
N ALA A 66 0.44 -11.99 -14.60
CA ALA A 66 -0.75 -11.94 -15.47
C ALA A 66 -1.17 -10.51 -15.84
N TYR A 67 -1.02 -9.56 -14.92
CA TYR A 67 -1.44 -8.16 -15.10
C TYR A 67 -0.27 -7.19 -15.22
N ARG A 68 0.93 -7.69 -15.59
CA ARG A 68 2.16 -6.89 -15.60
C ARG A 68 2.02 -5.59 -16.38
N ASP A 69 1.48 -5.62 -17.58
CA ASP A 69 1.38 -4.44 -18.45
C ASP A 69 0.41 -3.39 -17.87
N GLU A 70 -0.71 -3.84 -17.28
CA GLU A 70 -1.65 -2.96 -16.57
C GLU A 70 -0.98 -2.32 -15.34
N LEU A 71 -0.22 -3.12 -14.58
CA LEU A 71 0.51 -2.66 -13.39
C LEU A 71 1.63 -1.68 -13.73
N LEU A 72 2.41 -1.91 -14.80
CA LEU A 72 3.45 -0.98 -15.25
C LEU A 72 2.87 0.34 -15.77
N LYS A 73 1.66 0.30 -16.33
CA LYS A 73 0.99 1.49 -16.87
C LYS A 73 0.25 2.30 -15.80
N HIS A 74 -0.43 1.64 -14.88
CA HIS A 74 -1.37 2.28 -13.95
C HIS A 74 -0.99 2.14 -12.47
N GLY A 75 -0.17 1.15 -12.13
CA GLY A 75 0.21 0.82 -10.76
C GLY A 75 -0.79 -0.08 -10.01
N PHE A 76 -1.95 -0.37 -10.59
CA PHE A 76 -3.00 -1.15 -9.95
C PHE A 76 -3.90 -1.83 -10.96
N ILE A 77 -4.62 -2.87 -10.52
CA ILE A 77 -5.60 -3.59 -11.34
C ILE A 77 -6.99 -2.99 -11.08
N ALA A 78 -7.57 -2.33 -12.06
CA ALA A 78 -8.80 -1.53 -11.89
C ALA A 78 -10.01 -2.37 -11.48
N THR A 79 -10.07 -3.62 -11.94
CA THR A 79 -11.18 -4.54 -11.69
C THR A 79 -11.20 -5.09 -10.27
N MET A 80 -10.10 -4.99 -9.51
CA MET A 80 -10.02 -5.52 -8.15
C MET A 80 -10.99 -4.80 -7.19
N PRO A 81 -11.70 -5.54 -6.32
CA PRO A 81 -12.59 -4.96 -5.30
C PRO A 81 -11.94 -3.86 -4.45
N PHE A 82 -10.65 -4.04 -4.11
CA PHE A 82 -9.86 -3.04 -3.40
C PHE A 82 -9.90 -1.68 -4.11
N ASN A 83 -9.65 -1.66 -5.41
CA ASN A 83 -9.58 -0.42 -6.20
C ASN A 83 -10.94 0.20 -6.46
N ARG A 84 -12.00 -0.61 -6.59
CA ARG A 84 -13.38 -0.12 -6.67
C ARG A 84 -13.77 0.67 -5.43
N VAL A 85 -13.57 0.09 -4.24
CA VAL A 85 -13.87 0.75 -2.97
C VAL A 85 -13.02 2.01 -2.78
N LEU A 86 -11.73 1.95 -3.10
CA LEU A 86 -10.83 3.10 -3.01
C LEU A 86 -11.26 4.25 -3.94
N ASN A 87 -11.65 3.94 -5.19
CA ASN A 87 -12.19 4.94 -6.12
C ASN A 87 -13.48 5.59 -5.58
N MET A 88 -14.39 4.80 -5.01
CA MET A 88 -15.64 5.33 -4.44
C MET A 88 -15.38 6.24 -3.23
N ALA A 89 -14.42 5.89 -2.36
CA ALA A 89 -14.04 6.73 -1.23
C ALA A 89 -13.42 8.05 -1.69
N LEU A 90 -12.51 8.00 -2.67
CA LEU A 90 -11.89 9.19 -3.26
C LEU A 90 -12.90 10.10 -3.94
N LEU A 91 -13.86 9.54 -4.67
CA LEU A 91 -14.95 10.31 -5.30
C LEU A 91 -15.77 11.08 -4.25
N ARG A 92 -16.10 10.44 -3.13
CA ARG A 92 -16.81 11.09 -2.01
C ARG A 92 -16.03 12.27 -1.42
N LEU A 93 -14.71 12.18 -1.40
CA LEU A 93 -13.82 13.23 -0.90
C LEU A 93 -13.47 14.29 -1.96
N LYS A 94 -13.92 14.13 -3.22
CA LYS A 94 -13.47 14.93 -4.37
C LYS A 94 -11.94 14.92 -4.51
N ARG A 95 -11.32 13.77 -4.21
CA ARG A 95 -9.88 13.52 -4.29
C ARG A 95 -9.56 12.57 -5.43
N SER A 96 -8.28 12.54 -5.78
CA SER A 96 -7.69 11.59 -6.71
C SER A 96 -6.69 10.69 -5.98
N ARG A 97 -6.23 9.64 -6.67
CA ARG A 97 -5.18 8.75 -6.13
C ARG A 97 -3.88 9.48 -5.86
N ARG A 98 -3.59 10.52 -6.64
CA ARG A 98 -2.37 11.34 -6.53
C ARG A 98 -2.30 12.11 -5.22
N ASP A 99 -3.42 12.26 -4.53
CA ASP A 99 -3.51 12.92 -3.24
C ASP A 99 -3.18 11.97 -2.07
N LEU A 100 -3.01 10.67 -2.33
CA LEU A 100 -2.72 9.65 -1.32
C LEU A 100 -1.29 9.15 -1.40
N TYR A 101 -0.80 8.58 -0.30
CA TYR A 101 0.38 7.71 -0.28
C TYR A 101 -0.08 6.29 0.06
N LEU A 102 0.13 5.31 -0.82
CA LEU A 102 -0.34 3.94 -0.59
C LEU A 102 0.83 2.95 -0.65
N THR A 103 1.15 2.34 0.49
CA THR A 103 2.21 1.33 0.62
C THR A 103 1.69 0.04 1.31
N HIS A 104 2.58 -0.93 1.53
CA HIS A 104 2.27 -2.27 2.02
C HIS A 104 3.07 -2.65 3.25
N THR A 105 2.54 -3.56 4.06
CA THR A 105 3.32 -4.17 5.14
C THR A 105 4.32 -5.21 4.64
N PHE A 106 4.10 -5.75 3.44
CA PHE A 106 4.95 -6.75 2.81
C PHE A 106 5.18 -6.43 1.33
N HIS A 107 6.45 -6.32 0.94
CA HIS A 107 6.89 -5.80 -0.37
C HIS A 107 7.40 -6.88 -1.34
N LEU A 108 7.33 -8.15 -0.95
CA LEU A 108 7.56 -9.28 -1.85
C LEU A 108 6.22 -9.91 -2.23
N LEU A 109 6.25 -10.82 -3.19
CA LEU A 109 5.08 -11.45 -3.76
C LEU A 109 4.86 -12.83 -3.12
N PRO A 110 3.72 -13.08 -2.47
CA PRO A 110 3.31 -14.42 -2.11
C PRO A 110 3.15 -15.30 -3.35
N GLN A 111 3.38 -16.60 -3.21
CA GLN A 111 3.29 -17.57 -4.31
C GLN A 111 1.85 -17.76 -4.80
N THR A 112 0.88 -17.60 -3.90
CA THR A 112 -0.54 -17.77 -4.21
C THR A 112 -1.40 -16.71 -3.55
N ARG A 113 -2.59 -16.52 -4.12
CA ARG A 113 -3.58 -15.60 -3.57
C ARG A 113 -3.98 -16.04 -2.17
N SER A 114 -3.95 -15.09 -1.23
CA SER A 114 -4.32 -15.33 0.17
C SER A 114 -3.38 -16.25 0.94
N GLN A 115 -2.18 -16.55 0.42
CA GLN A 115 -1.13 -17.20 1.22
C GLN A 115 -0.95 -16.44 2.54
N THR A 116 -0.93 -17.18 3.64
CA THR A 116 -0.63 -16.59 4.94
C THR A 116 0.87 -16.31 5.00
N ILE A 117 1.24 -15.05 5.21
CA ILE A 117 2.63 -14.62 5.35
C ILE A 117 2.95 -14.66 6.86
N PRO A 118 4.03 -15.33 7.28
CA PRO A 118 4.43 -15.35 8.67
C PRO A 118 4.59 -13.94 9.24
N THR A 119 4.23 -13.76 10.51
CA THR A 119 4.34 -12.45 11.17
C THR A 119 5.77 -11.91 11.13
N THR A 120 6.76 -12.77 11.32
CA THR A 120 8.19 -12.43 11.24
C THR A 120 8.59 -11.90 9.86
N ALA A 121 8.05 -12.48 8.79
CA ALA A 121 8.29 -12.03 7.42
C ALA A 121 7.64 -10.66 7.13
N ILE A 122 6.43 -10.44 7.65
CA ILE A 122 5.75 -9.15 7.58
C ILE A 122 6.58 -8.08 8.30
N ASP A 123 7.01 -8.36 9.53
CA ASP A 123 7.78 -7.40 10.32
C ASP A 123 9.14 -7.11 9.66
N ALA A 124 9.83 -8.12 9.12
CA ALA A 124 11.07 -7.93 8.38
C ALA A 124 10.90 -7.02 7.15
N SER A 125 9.84 -7.24 6.36
CA SER A 125 9.59 -6.41 5.18
C SER A 125 9.16 -4.99 5.55
N PHE A 126 8.35 -4.84 6.59
CA PHE A 126 7.92 -3.55 7.09
C PHE A 126 9.11 -2.72 7.58
N GLU A 127 9.99 -3.31 8.40
CA GLU A 127 11.21 -2.65 8.90
C GLU A 127 12.15 -2.28 7.76
N ALA A 128 12.35 -3.17 6.78
CA ALA A 128 13.26 -2.91 5.67
C ALA A 128 12.80 -1.75 4.77
N VAL A 129 11.48 -1.59 4.56
CA VAL A 129 10.93 -0.70 3.53
C VAL A 129 9.91 0.29 4.12
N ALA A 130 8.70 -0.17 4.48
CA ALA A 130 7.58 0.71 4.82
C ALA A 130 7.85 1.64 6.00
N ARG A 131 8.64 1.23 6.99
CA ARG A 131 8.99 2.10 8.12
C ARG A 131 9.69 3.38 7.67
N TYR A 132 10.59 3.26 6.68
CA TYR A 132 11.33 4.40 6.13
C TYR A 132 10.44 5.27 5.24
N GLU A 133 9.52 4.66 4.50
CA GLU A 133 8.55 5.37 3.65
C GLU A 133 7.54 6.20 4.43
N ILE A 134 7.04 5.63 5.53
CA ILE A 134 5.96 6.24 6.33
C ILE A 134 6.53 7.30 7.26
N GLY A 135 7.72 7.07 7.83
CA GLY A 135 8.28 7.94 8.86
C GLY A 135 7.34 8.01 10.08
N SER A 136 7.02 9.23 10.50
CA SER A 136 6.12 9.50 11.65
C SER A 136 4.66 9.78 11.26
N ARG A 137 4.29 9.63 9.99
CA ARG A 137 2.95 10.00 9.49
C ARG A 137 1.85 9.11 10.10
N HIS A 138 0.68 9.70 10.36
CA HIS A 138 -0.49 8.96 10.83
C HIS A 138 -1.04 8.06 9.70
N VAL A 139 -1.20 6.77 9.99
CA VAL A 139 -1.54 5.75 9.00
C VAL A 139 -3.03 5.37 9.04
N VAL A 140 -3.67 5.30 7.89
CA VAL A 140 -4.93 4.57 7.71
C VAL A 140 -4.60 3.10 7.44
N ALA A 141 -4.75 2.26 8.46
CA ALA A 141 -4.36 0.85 8.40
C ALA A 141 -5.50 -0.01 7.84
N LEU A 142 -5.31 -0.55 6.63
CA LEU A 142 -6.32 -1.28 5.88
C LEU A 142 -6.32 -2.77 6.25
N GLY A 143 -7.18 -3.14 7.18
CA GLY A 143 -7.39 -4.50 7.65
C GLY A 143 -6.60 -4.87 8.91
N LYS A 144 -6.94 -6.03 9.48
CA LYS A 144 -6.38 -6.51 10.75
C LYS A 144 -4.87 -6.72 10.71
N ALA A 145 -4.30 -7.11 9.57
CA ALA A 145 -2.86 -7.31 9.42
C ALA A 145 -2.10 -5.98 9.50
N ALA A 146 -2.48 -4.99 8.68
CA ALA A 146 -1.90 -3.64 8.73
C ALA A 146 -2.01 -3.01 10.12
N ALA A 147 -3.18 -3.09 10.75
CA ALA A 147 -3.38 -2.54 12.09
C ALA A 147 -2.52 -3.24 13.16
N ARG A 148 -2.28 -4.56 13.03
CA ARG A 148 -1.37 -5.29 13.92
C ARG A 148 0.08 -4.83 13.77
N VAL A 149 0.53 -4.64 12.53
CA VAL A 149 1.87 -4.11 12.23
C VAL A 149 2.02 -2.71 12.84
N CYS A 150 1.07 -1.80 12.60
CA CYS A 150 1.11 -0.46 13.21
C CYS A 150 1.21 -0.52 14.75
N ARG A 151 0.45 -1.41 15.42
CA ARG A 151 0.53 -1.58 16.87
C ARG A 151 1.89 -2.10 17.34
N ARG A 152 2.42 -3.15 16.68
CA ARG A 152 3.72 -3.74 17.07
C ARG A 152 4.87 -2.74 16.94
N HIS A 153 4.81 -1.88 15.92
CA HIS A 153 5.86 -0.91 15.61
C HIS A 153 5.61 0.49 16.16
N GLY A 154 4.56 0.67 16.98
CA GLY A 154 4.27 1.95 17.62
C GLY A 154 3.85 3.07 16.66
N LEU A 155 3.29 2.74 15.49
CA LEU A 155 2.84 3.74 14.54
C LEU A 155 1.47 4.33 14.92
N PRO A 156 1.30 5.67 14.89
CA PRO A 156 -0.01 6.29 15.03
C PRO A 156 -0.89 5.87 13.85
N HIS A 157 -2.07 5.29 14.13
CA HIS A 157 -2.93 4.77 13.08
C HIS A 157 -4.42 4.79 13.39
N THR A 158 -5.23 4.81 12.33
CA THR A 158 -6.68 4.58 12.34
C THR A 158 -6.96 3.25 11.65
N PRO A 159 -7.46 2.21 12.35
CA PRO A 159 -7.79 0.95 11.71
C PRO A 159 -9.07 1.04 10.88
N VAL A 160 -9.05 0.48 9.67
CA VAL A 160 -10.20 0.37 8.78
C VAL A 160 -10.34 -1.08 8.32
N THR A 161 -11.56 -1.53 8.04
CA THR A 161 -11.79 -2.84 7.42
C THR A 161 -11.06 -2.96 6.08
N HIS A 162 -10.52 -4.14 5.78
CA HIS A 162 -9.85 -4.36 4.50
C HIS A 162 -10.82 -4.14 3.33
N LEU A 163 -10.40 -3.43 2.28
CA LEU A 163 -11.31 -2.98 1.21
C LEU A 163 -11.93 -4.15 0.43
N SER A 164 -11.20 -5.25 0.30
CA SER A 164 -11.69 -6.50 -0.31
C SER A 164 -12.40 -7.45 0.67
N ALA A 165 -12.62 -7.07 1.92
CA ALA A 165 -13.32 -7.94 2.88
C ALA A 165 -14.76 -8.23 2.42
N ARG A 166 -15.18 -9.49 2.62
CA ARG A 166 -16.56 -9.95 2.37
C ARG A 166 -17.47 -9.53 3.53
N GLY A 167 -18.79 -9.59 3.33
CA GLY A 167 -19.80 -9.34 4.36
C GLY A 167 -20.25 -7.88 4.52
N VAL A 168 -19.60 -6.94 3.84
CA VAL A 168 -20.00 -5.52 3.80
C VAL A 168 -19.97 -5.01 2.36
N GLY A 169 -20.99 -4.24 1.97
CA GLY A 169 -21.09 -3.60 0.65
C GLY A 169 -19.94 -2.63 0.36
N PHE A 170 -19.70 -2.35 -0.93
CA PHE A 170 -18.59 -1.50 -1.35
C PHE A 170 -18.80 -0.04 -0.94
N GLU A 171 -20.03 0.44 -1.01
CA GLU A 171 -20.47 1.78 -0.62
C GLU A 171 -20.16 2.03 0.85
N LYS A 172 -20.49 1.07 1.72
CA LYS A 172 -20.29 1.21 3.16
C LYS A 172 -18.81 1.20 3.54
N LYS A 173 -18.02 0.33 2.89
CA LYS A 173 -16.56 0.34 3.04
C LYS A 173 -15.94 1.65 2.54
N ALA A 174 -16.47 2.21 1.45
CA ALA A 174 -16.02 3.48 0.92
C ALA A 174 -16.33 4.65 1.86
N GLU A 175 -17.47 4.64 2.55
CA GLU A 175 -17.80 5.61 3.60
C GLU A 175 -16.80 5.55 4.76
N TRP A 176 -16.54 4.36 5.29
CA TRP A 176 -15.58 4.19 6.38
C TRP A 176 -14.17 4.62 5.99
N LEU A 177 -13.74 4.30 4.77
CA LEU A 177 -12.44 4.71 4.27
C LEU A 177 -12.38 6.24 4.10
N ALA A 178 -13.41 6.87 3.53
CA ALA A 178 -13.45 8.31 3.33
C ALA A 178 -13.34 9.06 4.66
N GLU A 179 -14.07 8.60 5.68
CA GLU A 179 -14.00 9.19 7.03
C GLU A 179 -12.63 9.01 7.66
N ALA A 180 -12.02 7.82 7.55
CA ALA A 180 -10.68 7.59 8.08
C ALA A 180 -9.60 8.46 7.40
N ILE A 181 -9.72 8.67 6.08
CA ILE A 181 -8.85 9.58 5.34
C ILE A 181 -9.01 11.01 5.85
N ARG A 182 -10.25 11.50 5.99
CA ARG A 182 -10.56 12.84 6.51
C ARG A 182 -9.95 13.07 7.89
N VAL A 183 -10.07 12.09 8.79
CA VAL A 183 -9.48 12.15 10.15
C VAL A 183 -7.95 12.16 10.10
N ALA A 184 -7.34 11.39 9.19
CA ALA A 184 -5.88 11.38 9.05
C ALA A 184 -5.32 12.71 8.52
N GLU A 185 -6.02 13.36 7.59
CA GLU A 185 -5.66 14.69 7.08
C GLU A 185 -5.65 15.74 8.21
N GLN A 186 -6.66 15.72 9.08
CA GLN A 186 -6.77 16.65 10.21
C GLN A 186 -5.65 16.52 11.26
N ARG A 187 -4.93 15.40 11.27
CA ARG A 187 -3.81 15.14 12.20
C ARG A 187 -2.45 15.51 11.62
N THR A 188 -2.41 15.92 10.35
CA THR A 188 -1.19 16.25 9.61
C THR A 188 -0.96 17.77 9.52
N THR A 189 -2.01 18.57 9.74
CA THR A 189 -1.97 20.02 10.01
C THR A 189 -1.77 20.32 11.49
#